data_AF-K1Z8B5-F1
#
_entry.id   AF-K1Z8B5-F1
#
_cell.length_a   1.000
_cell.length_b   1.000
_cell.length_c   1.000
_cell.angle_alpha   90.00
_cell.angle_beta   90.00
_cell.angle_gamma   90.00
#
_symmetry.space_group_name_H-M   'P 1'
#
loop_
_entity.id
_entity.type
_entity.pdbx_description
1 polymer ?
#
loop_
_entity_poly.entity_id
_entity_poly.type
_entity_poly.pdbx_seq_one_letter_code
_entity_poly.pdbx_strand_id
1 'polypeptide(L)'
;FINEGQLADVFKPGTYTLETKNLPILATMQGWKYGFESPFKAEVYFCSTRQFTNLKWGTPGPCTMRDPEFGAVRVTAFGLYSIKIKDPAVFIREITGTDGNFTTAAIEDNLRGKIGTRIKEVMPDAGIPIIDLEGKVIQLGETLRTRIAPAFEGFGLDLTEVQVQDIGLPEEVERAIDKAGAMRAIGNMQTYTQYETASAIKDAANNPGGLAAAGVGVGMGFGMGGQLAGAMGGMAAGHTHPQNSSSAAPPLPPKVQFFVAINGQQTGPFDTVALQQMAQSGQLTRETLVWKQGMASWAEAAQTAELAMIFDTIPPPLPA
;
A
#
# COMPACT_ATOMS: atom_id res chain seq x y z
N PHE A 1 -31.33 13.93 -30.09
CA PHE A 1 -31.72 15.13 -30.85
C PHE A 1 -32.01 16.23 -29.86
N ILE A 2 -31.28 17.33 -29.99
CA ILE A 2 -31.45 18.51 -29.13
C ILE A 2 -32.03 19.62 -29.97
N ASN A 3 -33.09 20.25 -29.47
CA ASN A 3 -33.72 21.42 -30.08
C ASN A 3 -33.66 22.57 -29.08
N GLU A 4 -33.05 23.69 -29.45
CA GLU A 4 -32.92 24.88 -28.59
C GLU A 4 -32.33 24.57 -27.19
N GLY A 5 -31.37 23.64 -27.12
CA GLY A 5 -30.73 23.23 -25.86
C GLY A 5 -31.56 22.27 -25.00
N GLN A 6 -32.75 21.87 -25.44
CA GLN A 6 -33.58 20.86 -24.78
C GLN A 6 -33.48 19.51 -25.49
N LEU A 7 -33.37 18.44 -24.71
CA LEU A 7 -33.44 17.09 -25.25
C LEU A 7 -34.87 16.83 -25.77
N ALA A 8 -35.01 16.76 -27.08
CA ALA A 8 -36.32 16.59 -27.73
C ALA A 8 -36.63 15.12 -28.05
N ASP A 9 -35.65 14.32 -28.48
CA ASP A 9 -35.86 12.89 -28.75
C ASP A 9 -34.55 12.06 -28.72
N VAL A 10 -34.68 10.75 -28.50
CA VAL A 10 -33.60 9.75 -28.52
C VAL A 10 -33.94 8.65 -29.53
N PHE A 11 -33.25 8.66 -30.67
CA PHE A 11 -33.43 7.67 -31.74
C PHE A 11 -32.58 6.42 -31.50
N LYS A 12 -33.17 5.24 -31.73
CA LYS A 12 -32.45 3.94 -31.75
C LYS A 12 -31.69 3.78 -33.08
N PRO A 13 -30.78 2.81 -33.25
CA PRO A 13 -30.10 2.59 -34.53
C PRO A 13 -31.09 2.45 -35.70
N GLY A 14 -30.88 3.21 -36.78
CA GLY A 14 -31.77 3.23 -37.95
C GLY A 14 -31.63 4.51 -38.77
N THR A 15 -32.42 4.60 -39.83
CA THR A 15 -32.52 5.80 -40.68
C THR A 15 -33.74 6.60 -40.26
N TYR A 16 -33.56 7.90 -40.03
CA TYR A 16 -34.62 8.81 -39.62
C TYR A 16 -34.59 10.07 -40.46
N THR A 17 -35.78 10.56 -40.82
CA THR A 17 -35.96 11.91 -41.35
C THR A 17 -36.28 12.84 -40.19
N LEU A 18 -35.45 13.86 -39.98
CA LEU A 18 -35.68 14.84 -38.92
C LEU A 18 -36.46 16.03 -39.49
N GLU A 19 -37.70 16.20 -39.04
CA GLU A 19 -38.53 17.34 -39.41
C GLU A 19 -38.52 18.39 -38.29
N THR A 20 -37.85 19.52 -38.51
CA THR A 20 -37.77 20.65 -37.57
C THR A 20 -39.11 21.38 -37.37
N LYS A 21 -40.20 20.94 -38.01
CA LYS A 21 -41.47 21.67 -38.13
C LYS A 21 -42.58 21.25 -37.15
N ASN A 22 -42.39 20.21 -36.34
CA ASN A 22 -43.49 19.65 -35.53
C ASN A 22 -43.36 19.95 -34.02
N LEU A 23 -43.44 21.24 -33.64
CA LEU A 23 -43.85 21.67 -32.30
C LEU A 23 -45.17 22.48 -32.40
N PRO A 24 -46.18 22.23 -31.53
CA PRO A 24 -47.49 22.88 -31.63
C PRO A 24 -47.49 24.35 -31.13
N ILE A 25 -48.11 25.22 -31.94
CA ILE A 25 -48.70 26.56 -31.69
C ILE A 25 -47.77 27.73 -31.28
N LEU A 26 -46.59 27.88 -31.88
CA LEU A 26 -46.01 29.24 -32.11
C LEU A 26 -45.48 29.45 -33.53
N ALA A 27 -45.90 28.60 -34.47
CA ALA A 27 -45.76 28.83 -35.91
C ALA A 27 -46.75 29.90 -36.40
N THR A 28 -46.78 31.08 -35.77
CA THR A 28 -47.59 32.19 -36.26
C THR A 28 -46.94 33.52 -35.84
N MET A 29 -46.42 34.23 -36.85
CA MET A 29 -46.08 35.66 -36.87
C MET A 29 -44.66 36.18 -36.59
N GLN A 30 -43.62 35.38 -36.29
CA GLN A 30 -42.24 35.93 -36.18
C GLN A 30 -41.28 35.64 -37.35
N GLY A 31 -41.63 34.72 -38.26
CA GLY A 31 -40.72 34.28 -39.34
C GLY A 31 -40.73 35.12 -40.63
N TRP A 32 -41.66 36.06 -40.80
CA TRP A 32 -41.82 36.75 -42.10
C TRP A 32 -40.74 37.81 -42.38
N LYS A 33 -39.95 38.19 -41.36
CA LYS A 33 -38.82 39.13 -41.47
C LYS A 33 -37.48 38.46 -41.82
N TYR A 34 -37.38 37.13 -41.78
CA TYR A 34 -36.10 36.40 -41.87
C TYR A 34 -36.01 35.38 -43.03
N GLY A 35 -36.83 35.53 -44.09
CA GLY A 35 -36.56 34.85 -45.37
C GLY A 35 -36.70 33.31 -45.38
N PHE A 36 -37.52 32.74 -44.50
CA PHE A 36 -37.77 31.28 -44.42
C PHE A 36 -36.54 30.41 -44.07
N GLU A 37 -35.42 30.99 -43.67
CA GLU A 37 -34.42 30.25 -42.90
C GLU A 37 -34.97 30.07 -41.48
N SER A 38 -35.24 28.82 -41.13
CA SER A 38 -35.67 28.42 -39.79
C SER A 38 -34.59 28.80 -38.76
N PRO A 39 -34.85 29.70 -37.80
CA PRO A 39 -33.87 30.13 -36.79
C PRO A 39 -33.54 29.04 -35.75
N PHE A 40 -34.18 27.87 -35.85
CA PHE A 40 -34.05 26.77 -34.90
C PHE A 40 -32.74 26.01 -35.11
N LYS A 41 -31.80 26.17 -34.18
CA LYS A 41 -30.60 25.32 -34.09
C LYS A 41 -31.00 23.95 -33.54
N ALA A 42 -30.85 22.95 -34.38
CA ALA A 42 -31.06 21.55 -34.02
C ALA A 42 -29.72 20.81 -34.08
N GLU A 43 -29.41 20.03 -33.05
CA GLU A 43 -28.15 19.31 -32.92
C GLU A 43 -28.41 17.80 -32.86
N VAL A 44 -27.60 17.06 -33.62
CA VAL A 44 -27.65 15.61 -33.70
C VAL A 44 -26.36 15.05 -33.10
N TYR A 45 -26.49 14.41 -31.96
CA TYR A 45 -25.40 13.71 -31.28
C TYR A 45 -25.46 12.23 -31.60
N PHE A 46 -24.31 11.66 -31.96
CA PHE A 46 -24.15 10.22 -32.15
C PHE A 46 -23.45 9.63 -30.92
N CYS A 47 -24.15 8.78 -30.19
CA CYS A 47 -23.60 8.10 -29.02
C CYS A 47 -23.24 6.65 -29.38
N SER A 48 -22.01 6.23 -29.05
CA SER A 48 -21.62 4.83 -29.22
C SER A 48 -22.13 4.00 -28.04
N THR A 49 -22.99 3.02 -28.31
CA THR A 49 -23.50 2.08 -27.30
C THR A 49 -22.63 0.84 -27.14
N ARG A 50 -21.48 0.78 -27.82
CA ARG A 50 -20.51 -0.31 -27.67
C ARG A 50 -19.89 -0.27 -26.27
N GLN A 51 -19.36 -1.41 -25.85
CA GLN A 51 -18.53 -1.46 -24.65
C GLN A 51 -17.15 -0.87 -24.92
N PHE A 52 -16.72 0.02 -24.03
CA PHE A 52 -15.36 0.53 -23.93
C PHE A 52 -14.67 -0.27 -22.82
N THR A 53 -13.61 -0.95 -23.19
CA THR A 53 -12.87 -1.86 -22.30
C THR A 53 -11.46 -1.32 -22.04
N ASN A 54 -10.73 -1.97 -21.13
CA ASN A 54 -9.33 -1.67 -20.82
C ASN A 54 -9.10 -0.23 -20.29
N LEU A 55 -10.11 0.39 -19.69
CA LEU A 55 -9.95 1.66 -19.00
C LEU A 55 -9.27 1.41 -17.65
N LYS A 56 -8.33 2.26 -17.26
CA LYS A 56 -7.47 2.00 -16.11
C LYS A 56 -7.97 2.72 -14.86
N TRP A 57 -7.94 2.02 -13.73
CA TRP A 57 -8.18 2.62 -12.43
C TRP A 57 -7.05 2.26 -11.45
N GLY A 58 -6.93 3.05 -10.39
CA GLY A 58 -5.97 2.83 -9.33
C GLY A 58 -6.36 3.57 -8.08
N THR A 59 -5.89 3.10 -6.92
CA THR A 59 -5.97 3.87 -5.68
C THR A 59 -5.19 5.18 -5.85
N PRO A 60 -5.75 6.36 -5.52
CA PRO A 60 -5.03 7.64 -5.59
C PRO A 60 -3.90 7.75 -4.56
N GLY A 61 -3.79 6.78 -3.65
CA GLY A 61 -2.70 6.61 -2.71
C GLY A 61 -2.99 5.39 -1.82
N PRO A 62 -2.00 4.93 -1.02
CA PRO A 62 -2.15 3.73 -0.21
C PRO A 62 -3.33 3.83 0.75
N CYS A 63 -4.09 2.74 0.87
CA CYS A 63 -5.12 2.54 1.89
C CYS A 63 -4.54 1.75 3.05
N THR A 64 -4.88 2.11 4.28
CA THR A 64 -4.49 1.32 5.45
C THR A 64 -5.51 0.22 5.69
N MET A 65 -5.04 -1.02 5.75
CA MET A 65 -5.82 -2.21 6.09
C MET A 65 -5.25 -2.85 7.36
N ARG A 66 -6.12 -3.47 8.15
CA ARG A 66 -5.70 -4.30 9.28
C ARG A 66 -5.57 -5.74 8.80
N ASP A 67 -4.37 -6.28 8.92
CA ASP A 67 -4.01 -7.64 8.60
C ASP A 67 -3.73 -8.43 9.90
N PRO A 68 -4.19 -9.69 10.02
CA PRO A 68 -3.94 -10.51 11.21
C PRO A 68 -2.47 -10.85 11.46
N GLU A 69 -1.65 -10.97 10.43
CA GLU A 69 -0.24 -11.37 10.50
C GLU A 69 0.69 -10.14 10.55
N PHE A 70 0.39 -9.12 9.76
CA PHE A 70 1.26 -7.95 9.58
C PHE A 70 0.80 -6.70 10.32
N GLY A 71 -0.37 -6.72 10.98
CA GLY A 71 -0.90 -5.55 11.68
C GLY A 71 -1.45 -4.50 10.71
N ALA A 72 -1.10 -3.23 10.88
CA ALA A 72 -1.57 -2.18 9.96
C ALA A 72 -0.67 -2.11 8.73
N VAL A 73 -1.21 -2.41 7.55
CA VAL A 73 -0.47 -2.41 6.28
C VAL A 73 -1.07 -1.40 5.32
N ARG A 74 -0.20 -0.72 4.57
CA ARG A 74 -0.58 0.26 3.55
C ARG A 74 -0.57 -0.39 2.18
N VAL A 75 -1.73 -0.61 1.61
CA VAL A 75 -1.91 -1.34 0.35
C VAL A 75 -2.41 -0.40 -0.75
N THR A 76 -1.95 -0.63 -1.97
CA THR A 76 -2.46 0.01 -3.18
C THR A 76 -3.13 -1.03 -4.06
N ALA A 77 -4.04 -0.62 -4.94
CA ALA A 77 -4.62 -1.54 -5.91
C ALA A 77 -4.85 -0.84 -7.24
N PHE A 78 -4.69 -1.60 -8.31
CA PHE A 78 -4.86 -1.15 -9.69
C PHE A 78 -5.59 -2.22 -10.50
N GLY A 79 -6.22 -1.77 -11.59
CA GLY A 79 -6.81 -2.69 -12.52
C GLY A 79 -7.55 -2.00 -13.65
N LEU A 80 -8.48 -2.75 -14.22
CA LEU A 80 -9.24 -2.33 -15.39
C LEU A 80 -10.72 -2.22 -15.08
N TYR A 81 -11.41 -1.39 -15.84
CA TYR A 81 -12.87 -1.33 -15.85
C TYR A 81 -13.40 -1.19 -17.26
N SER A 82 -14.65 -1.58 -17.44
CA SER A 82 -15.37 -1.48 -18.70
C SER A 82 -16.67 -0.73 -18.51
N ILE A 83 -17.03 0.12 -19.48
CA ILE A 83 -18.26 0.90 -19.46
C ILE A 83 -18.96 0.86 -20.81
N LYS A 84 -20.25 1.18 -20.82
CA LYS A 84 -21.00 1.54 -22.04
C LYS A 84 -22.02 2.63 -21.72
N ILE A 85 -22.47 3.34 -22.74
CA ILE A 85 -23.59 4.27 -22.58
C ILE A 85 -24.87 3.44 -22.40
N LYS A 86 -25.52 3.60 -21.24
CA LYS A 86 -26.81 2.99 -20.88
C LYS A 86 -27.96 3.92 -21.28
N ASP A 87 -27.80 5.19 -20.94
CA ASP A 87 -28.78 6.24 -21.19
C ASP A 87 -28.10 7.44 -21.87
N PRO A 88 -28.22 7.55 -23.21
CA PRO A 88 -27.68 8.69 -23.95
C PRO A 88 -28.27 10.04 -23.54
N ALA A 89 -29.52 10.09 -23.08
CA ALA A 89 -30.16 11.33 -22.65
C ALA A 89 -29.49 11.89 -21.40
N VAL A 90 -29.29 11.03 -20.40
CA VAL A 90 -28.59 11.40 -19.15
C VAL A 90 -27.13 11.71 -19.45
N PHE A 91 -26.47 10.89 -20.26
CA PHE A 91 -25.07 11.11 -20.63
C PHE A 91 -24.85 12.48 -21.28
N ILE A 92 -25.67 12.86 -22.25
CA ILE A 92 -25.54 14.16 -22.92
C ILE A 92 -25.79 15.32 -21.96
N ARG A 93 -26.82 15.21 -21.11
CA ARG A 93 -27.19 16.25 -20.15
C ARG A 93 -26.12 16.49 -19.08
N GLU A 94 -25.56 15.40 -18.53
CA GLU A 94 -24.68 15.48 -17.36
C GLU A 94 -23.20 15.62 -17.74
N ILE A 95 -22.78 15.10 -18.90
CA ILE A 95 -21.36 14.96 -19.26
C ILE A 95 -20.94 15.84 -20.43
N THR A 96 -21.63 15.78 -21.57
CA THR A 96 -21.12 16.41 -22.80
C THR A 96 -21.43 17.89 -22.89
N GLY A 97 -22.54 18.35 -22.28
CA GLY A 97 -22.98 19.74 -22.38
C GLY A 97 -23.11 20.18 -23.84
N THR A 98 -22.46 21.29 -24.19
CA THR A 98 -22.42 21.85 -25.56
C THR A 98 -21.15 21.47 -26.33
N ASP A 99 -20.30 20.57 -25.81
CA ASP A 99 -19.10 20.14 -26.54
C ASP A 99 -19.50 19.23 -27.70
N GLY A 100 -19.01 19.55 -28.91
CA GLY A 100 -19.34 18.84 -30.14
C GLY A 100 -18.61 17.51 -30.31
N ASN A 101 -17.59 17.23 -29.50
CA ASN A 101 -16.86 15.97 -29.54
C ASN A 101 -16.43 15.49 -28.16
N PHE A 102 -17.07 14.43 -27.67
CA PHE A 102 -16.76 13.84 -26.39
C PHE A 102 -16.14 12.44 -26.54
N THR A 103 -15.00 12.20 -25.90
CA THR A 103 -14.32 10.91 -25.90
C THR A 103 -14.11 10.38 -24.49
N THR A 104 -13.79 9.10 -24.34
CA THR A 104 -13.52 8.50 -23.03
C THR A 104 -12.43 9.24 -22.26
N ALA A 105 -11.42 9.78 -22.95
CA ALA A 105 -10.34 10.55 -22.33
C ALA A 105 -10.84 11.78 -21.56
N ALA A 106 -11.97 12.38 -21.96
CA ALA A 106 -12.53 13.55 -21.31
C ALA A 106 -13.18 13.25 -19.94
N ILE A 107 -13.59 12.01 -19.67
CA ILE A 107 -14.22 11.60 -18.40
C ILE A 107 -13.36 10.62 -17.59
N GLU A 108 -12.32 10.05 -18.18
CA GLU A 108 -11.57 8.94 -17.60
C GLU A 108 -11.02 9.27 -16.20
N ASP A 109 -10.47 10.46 -16.00
CA ASP A 109 -9.93 10.89 -14.70
C ASP A 109 -11.01 11.00 -13.61
N ASN A 110 -12.21 11.45 -13.97
CA ASN A 110 -13.33 11.49 -13.06
C ASN A 110 -13.78 10.07 -12.67
N LEU A 111 -13.98 9.20 -13.66
CA LEU A 111 -14.45 7.83 -13.43
C LEU A 111 -13.42 7.00 -12.66
N ARG A 112 -12.15 7.07 -13.04
CA ARG A 112 -11.08 6.35 -12.34
C ARG A 112 -10.91 6.84 -10.90
N GLY A 113 -11.09 8.15 -10.66
CA GLY A 113 -11.05 8.73 -9.31
C GLY A 113 -12.18 8.20 -8.42
N LYS A 114 -13.39 8.03 -8.97
CA LYS A 114 -14.52 7.42 -8.25
C LYS A 114 -14.23 5.97 -7.84
N ILE A 115 -13.71 5.16 -8.75
CA ILE A 115 -13.33 3.77 -8.47
C ILE A 115 -12.20 3.73 -7.44
N GLY A 116 -11.14 4.50 -7.66
CA GLY A 116 -9.96 4.58 -6.79
C GLY A 116 -10.26 5.07 -5.38
N THR A 117 -11.30 5.89 -5.21
CA THR A 117 -11.76 6.30 -3.88
C THR A 117 -12.56 5.19 -3.20
N ARG A 118 -13.49 4.54 -3.92
CA ARG A 118 -14.36 3.51 -3.33
C ARG A 118 -13.60 2.26 -2.91
N ILE A 119 -12.58 1.85 -3.65
CA ILE A 119 -11.78 0.66 -3.30
C ILE A 119 -11.10 0.82 -1.93
N LYS A 120 -10.80 2.05 -1.48
CA LYS A 120 -10.21 2.31 -0.16
C LYS A 120 -11.12 1.88 0.99
N GLU A 121 -12.42 1.80 0.77
CA GLU A 121 -13.37 1.29 1.77
C GLU A 121 -13.63 -0.20 1.55
N VAL A 122 -13.77 -0.64 0.29
CA VAL A 122 -14.07 -2.04 -0.05
C VAL A 122 -12.98 -3.00 0.42
N MET A 123 -11.72 -2.62 0.26
CA MET A 123 -10.60 -3.52 0.55
C MET A 123 -10.47 -3.80 2.06
N PRO A 124 -10.46 -2.79 2.96
CA PRO A 124 -10.50 -3.05 4.40
C PRO A 124 -11.77 -3.77 4.87
N ASP A 125 -12.94 -3.41 4.34
CA ASP A 125 -14.23 -4.04 4.70
C ASP A 125 -14.27 -5.54 4.37
N ALA A 126 -13.53 -5.97 3.35
CA ALA A 126 -13.50 -7.37 2.94
C ALA A 126 -12.86 -8.27 4.01
N GLY A 127 -12.00 -7.72 4.87
CA GLY A 127 -11.33 -8.46 5.94
C GLY A 127 -10.46 -9.62 5.45
N ILE A 128 -9.99 -9.54 4.19
CA ILE A 128 -9.20 -10.59 3.55
C ILE A 128 -7.72 -10.34 3.91
N PRO A 129 -7.02 -11.33 4.50
CA PRO A 129 -5.59 -11.24 4.73
C PRO A 129 -4.82 -10.96 3.45
N ILE A 130 -3.70 -10.25 3.54
CA ILE A 130 -2.94 -9.81 2.36
C ILE A 130 -2.51 -10.97 1.48
N ILE A 131 -2.05 -12.07 2.08
CA ILE A 131 -1.62 -13.26 1.37
C ILE A 131 -2.76 -13.96 0.62
N ASP A 132 -4.01 -13.72 1.03
CA ASP A 132 -5.21 -14.32 0.42
C ASP A 132 -5.87 -13.39 -0.61
N LEU A 133 -5.47 -12.10 -0.66
CA LEU A 133 -6.10 -11.09 -1.52
C LEU A 133 -6.01 -11.47 -3.01
N GLU A 134 -4.86 -11.96 -3.46
CA GLU A 134 -4.65 -12.39 -4.85
C GLU A 134 -5.66 -13.46 -5.28
N GLY A 135 -5.96 -14.41 -4.39
CA GLY A 135 -6.95 -15.46 -4.62
C GLY A 135 -8.41 -14.97 -4.63
N LYS A 136 -8.65 -13.69 -4.29
CA LYS A 136 -9.99 -13.10 -4.12
C LYS A 136 -10.23 -11.86 -4.98
N VAL A 137 -9.35 -11.55 -5.92
CA VAL A 137 -9.45 -10.35 -6.79
C VAL A 137 -10.77 -10.25 -7.56
N ILE A 138 -11.35 -11.38 -7.99
CA ILE A 138 -12.66 -11.41 -8.68
C ILE A 138 -13.78 -10.95 -7.74
N GLN A 139 -13.79 -11.45 -6.50
CA GLN A 139 -14.78 -11.07 -5.49
C GLN A 139 -14.67 -9.58 -5.14
N LEU A 140 -13.43 -9.07 -5.02
CA LEU A 140 -13.18 -7.64 -4.80
C LEU A 140 -13.68 -6.79 -5.97
N GLY A 141 -13.42 -7.21 -7.21
CA GLY A 141 -13.91 -6.56 -8.43
C GLY A 141 -15.43 -6.45 -8.46
N GLU A 142 -16.16 -7.56 -8.23
CA GLU A 142 -17.62 -7.57 -8.20
C GLU A 142 -18.20 -6.73 -7.06
N THR A 143 -17.58 -6.78 -5.88
CA THR A 143 -18.01 -5.96 -4.73
C THR A 143 -17.83 -4.48 -5.04
N LEU A 144 -16.68 -4.09 -5.59
CA LEU A 144 -16.38 -2.72 -5.99
C LEU A 144 -17.34 -2.23 -7.08
N ARG A 145 -17.54 -3.03 -8.13
CA ARG A 145 -18.49 -2.76 -9.21
C ARG A 145 -19.89 -2.51 -8.64
N THR A 146 -20.40 -3.41 -7.82
CA THR A 146 -21.75 -3.30 -7.24
C THR A 146 -21.91 -2.03 -6.41
N ARG A 147 -20.90 -1.68 -5.59
CA ARG A 147 -20.96 -0.48 -4.75
C ARG A 147 -20.89 0.83 -5.55
N ILE A 148 -20.19 0.85 -6.68
CA ILE A 148 -19.94 2.09 -7.44
C ILE A 148 -20.83 2.25 -8.69
N ALA A 149 -21.47 1.18 -9.17
CA ALA A 149 -22.35 1.22 -10.34
C ALA A 149 -23.41 2.34 -10.29
N PRO A 150 -24.11 2.61 -9.17
CA PRO A 150 -25.10 3.70 -9.12
C PRO A 150 -24.50 5.09 -9.41
N ALA A 151 -23.23 5.32 -9.07
CA ALA A 151 -22.57 6.58 -9.37
C ALA A 151 -22.27 6.75 -10.87
N PHE A 152 -22.11 5.65 -11.60
CA PHE A 152 -21.95 5.64 -13.06
C PHE A 152 -23.31 5.80 -13.75
N GLU A 153 -24.36 5.20 -13.19
CA GLU A 153 -25.72 5.34 -13.71
C GLU A 153 -26.20 6.79 -13.67
N GLY A 154 -25.78 7.58 -12.68
CA GLY A 154 -26.03 9.02 -12.62
C GLY A 154 -25.45 9.81 -13.80
N PHE A 155 -24.49 9.25 -14.54
CA PHE A 155 -23.94 9.81 -15.77
C PHE A 155 -24.48 9.14 -17.04
N GLY A 156 -25.52 8.30 -16.92
CA GLY A 156 -26.05 7.52 -18.04
C GLY A 156 -25.10 6.40 -18.49
N LEU A 157 -24.14 6.01 -17.65
CA LEU A 157 -23.17 4.95 -17.94
C LEU A 157 -23.53 3.66 -17.20
N ASP A 158 -23.33 2.52 -17.85
CA ASP A 158 -23.35 1.20 -17.22
C ASP A 158 -21.89 0.77 -16.97
N LEU A 159 -21.56 0.50 -15.71
CA LEU A 159 -20.29 -0.09 -15.31
C LEU A 159 -20.39 -1.61 -15.44
N THR A 160 -19.96 -2.12 -16.58
CA THR A 160 -20.16 -3.52 -16.95
C THR A 160 -19.19 -4.45 -16.24
N GLU A 161 -18.01 -3.97 -15.90
CA GLU A 161 -16.94 -4.79 -15.31
C GLU A 161 -15.97 -3.93 -14.50
N VAL A 162 -15.47 -4.47 -13.40
CA VAL A 162 -14.30 -3.96 -12.66
C VAL A 162 -13.41 -5.13 -12.30
N GLN A 163 -12.16 -5.06 -12.71
CA GLN A 163 -11.11 -6.05 -12.41
C GLN A 163 -10.08 -5.43 -11.46
N VAL A 164 -9.71 -6.16 -10.42
CA VAL A 164 -8.49 -5.90 -9.63
C VAL A 164 -7.39 -6.76 -10.24
N GLN A 165 -6.34 -6.14 -10.76
CA GLN A 165 -5.24 -6.86 -11.43
C GLN A 165 -4.03 -7.03 -10.53
N ASP A 166 -3.72 -6.01 -9.73
CA ASP A 166 -2.52 -5.99 -8.90
C ASP A 166 -2.77 -5.23 -7.60
N ILE A 167 -2.07 -5.66 -6.55
CA ILE A 167 -2.15 -5.11 -5.20
C ILE A 167 -0.72 -4.84 -4.74
N GLY A 168 -0.33 -3.56 -4.77
CA GLY A 168 1.00 -3.15 -4.33
C GLY A 168 1.10 -3.14 -2.82
N LEU A 169 2.15 -3.76 -2.29
CA LEU A 169 2.47 -3.84 -0.87
C LEU A 169 3.69 -2.96 -0.52
N PRO A 170 3.88 -2.59 0.76
CA PRO A 170 5.13 -1.98 1.20
C PRO A 170 6.28 -2.98 1.13
N GLU A 171 7.49 -2.51 0.79
CA GLU A 171 8.68 -3.37 0.65
C GLU A 171 8.97 -4.18 1.91
N GLU A 172 8.75 -3.61 3.10
CA GLU A 172 8.94 -4.35 4.35
C GLU A 172 7.99 -5.56 4.48
N VAL A 173 6.76 -5.47 3.96
CA VAL A 173 5.77 -6.54 4.00
C VAL A 173 6.09 -7.58 2.94
N GLU A 174 6.45 -7.17 1.73
CA GLU A 174 6.90 -8.09 0.67
C GLU A 174 8.09 -8.93 1.13
N ARG A 175 9.12 -8.28 1.70
CA ARG A 175 10.30 -8.97 2.22
C ARG A 175 9.97 -9.93 3.37
N ALA A 176 9.00 -9.57 4.22
CA ALA A 176 8.56 -10.44 5.30
C ALA A 176 7.82 -11.68 4.77
N ILE A 177 6.95 -11.52 3.77
CA ILE A 177 6.26 -12.62 3.08
C ILE A 177 7.28 -13.55 2.43
N ASP A 178 8.23 -13.02 1.66
CA ASP A 178 9.27 -13.80 0.98
C ASP A 178 10.13 -14.59 1.98
N LYS A 179 10.56 -13.94 3.06
CA LYS A 179 11.34 -14.59 4.13
C LYS A 179 10.55 -15.70 4.82
N ALA A 180 9.28 -15.45 5.14
CA ALA A 180 8.41 -16.46 5.73
C ALA A 180 8.18 -17.65 4.77
N GLY A 181 7.99 -17.37 3.48
CA GLY A 181 7.89 -18.38 2.43
C GLY A 181 9.16 -19.22 2.31
N ALA A 182 10.33 -18.58 2.27
CA ALA A 182 11.63 -19.26 2.22
C ALA A 182 11.85 -20.17 3.44
N MET A 183 11.59 -19.67 4.66
CA MET A 183 11.70 -20.48 5.88
C MET A 183 10.76 -21.70 5.85
N ARG A 184 9.52 -21.53 5.38
CA ARG A 184 8.54 -22.61 5.26
C ARG A 184 8.96 -23.65 4.20
N ALA A 185 9.47 -23.19 3.06
CA ALA A 185 9.92 -24.07 1.98
C ALA A 185 11.16 -24.88 2.36
N ILE A 186 12.08 -24.27 3.11
CA ILE A 186 13.31 -24.92 3.57
C ILE A 186 12.99 -25.94 4.69
N GLY A 187 11.94 -25.71 5.49
CA GLY A 187 11.41 -26.64 6.50
C GLY A 187 12.33 -26.92 7.69
N ASN A 188 13.64 -26.65 7.56
CA ASN A 188 14.67 -26.83 8.56
C ASN A 188 15.36 -25.50 8.85
N MET A 189 15.16 -24.99 10.06
CA MET A 189 15.76 -23.73 10.55
C MET A 189 17.29 -23.72 10.43
N GLN A 190 17.93 -24.89 10.53
CA GLN A 190 19.38 -25.05 10.39
C GLN A 190 19.82 -24.89 8.95
N THR A 191 19.03 -25.39 7.99
CA THR A 191 19.25 -25.19 6.56
C THR A 191 19.01 -23.73 6.15
N TYR A 192 18.04 -23.04 6.75
CA TYR A 192 17.85 -21.59 6.52
C TYR A 192 19.03 -20.77 7.04
N THR A 193 19.53 -21.08 8.25
CA THR A 193 20.73 -20.43 8.81
C THR A 193 21.95 -20.67 7.92
N GLN A 194 22.12 -21.89 7.39
CA GLN A 194 23.16 -22.20 6.41
C GLN A 194 22.98 -21.43 5.10
N TYR A 195 21.74 -21.29 4.61
CA TYR A 195 21.42 -20.57 3.36
C TYR A 195 21.68 -19.06 3.48
N GLU A 196 21.25 -18.42 4.57
CA GLU A 196 21.55 -17.02 4.87
C GLU A 196 23.05 -16.79 5.00
N THR A 197 23.75 -17.66 5.72
CA THR A 197 25.21 -17.59 5.85
C THR A 197 25.90 -17.73 4.49
N ALA A 198 25.45 -18.66 3.65
CA ALA A 198 25.98 -18.85 2.30
C ALA A 198 25.70 -17.65 1.39
N SER A 199 24.52 -17.04 1.49
CA SER A 199 24.13 -15.84 0.73
C SER A 199 24.94 -14.62 1.18
N ALA A 200 25.13 -14.43 2.48
CA ALA A 200 25.97 -13.38 3.03
C ALA A 200 27.45 -13.54 2.62
N ILE A 201 27.97 -14.77 2.54
CA ILE A 201 29.32 -15.05 2.01
C ILE A 201 29.39 -14.67 0.53
N LYS A 202 28.37 -15.01 -0.27
CA LYS A 202 28.29 -14.68 -1.69
C LYS A 202 28.25 -13.16 -1.90
N ASP A 203 27.45 -12.44 -1.13
CA ASP A 203 27.34 -10.97 -1.21
C ASP A 203 28.62 -10.27 -0.72
N ALA A 204 29.27 -10.82 0.31
CA ALA A 204 30.58 -10.35 0.76
C ALA A 204 31.70 -10.66 -0.25
N ALA A 205 31.62 -11.77 -0.98
CA ALA A 205 32.56 -12.13 -2.04
C ALA A 205 32.40 -11.25 -3.29
N ASN A 206 31.18 -10.79 -3.58
CA ASN A 206 30.89 -9.85 -4.67
C ASN A 206 31.24 -8.39 -4.33
N ASN A 207 31.56 -8.09 -3.07
CA ASN A 207 32.01 -6.76 -2.63
C ASN A 207 33.53 -6.78 -2.35
N PRO A 208 34.37 -6.06 -3.13
CA PRO A 208 35.83 -6.09 -3.00
C PRO A 208 36.39 -5.68 -1.63
N GLY A 209 35.59 -5.02 -0.77
CA GLY A 209 35.93 -4.68 0.61
C GLY A 209 35.25 -5.54 1.69
N GLY A 210 34.34 -6.45 1.34
CA GLY A 210 33.54 -7.25 2.28
C GLY A 210 34.22 -8.54 2.76
N LEU A 211 35.13 -9.09 1.96
CA LEU A 211 35.87 -10.33 2.26
C LEU A 211 36.73 -10.26 3.53
N ALA A 212 37.28 -9.09 3.87
CA ALA A 212 38.06 -8.89 5.09
C ALA A 212 37.18 -8.88 6.36
N ALA A 213 35.95 -8.37 6.27
CA ALA A 213 34.98 -8.37 7.38
C ALA A 213 34.30 -9.74 7.54
N ALA A 214 34.03 -10.44 6.43
CA ALA A 214 33.43 -11.79 6.44
C ALA A 214 34.39 -12.88 6.96
N GLY A 215 35.71 -12.76 6.68
CA GLY A 215 36.72 -13.71 7.20
C GLY A 215 36.81 -13.74 8.73
N VAL A 216 36.47 -12.63 9.39
CA VAL A 216 36.43 -12.51 10.85
C VAL A 216 35.08 -12.97 11.43
N GLY A 217 33.96 -12.64 10.77
CA GLY A 217 32.62 -13.02 11.21
C GLY A 217 32.31 -14.51 11.08
N VAL A 218 32.76 -15.17 10.00
CA VAL A 218 32.57 -16.62 9.80
C VAL A 218 33.51 -17.45 10.69
N GLY A 219 34.74 -16.97 10.91
CA GLY A 219 35.71 -17.62 11.80
C GLY A 219 35.29 -17.60 13.28
N MET A 220 34.64 -16.53 13.74
CA MET A 220 34.07 -16.47 15.10
C MET A 220 32.73 -17.21 15.25
N GLY A 221 31.88 -17.23 14.22
CA GLY A 221 30.60 -17.95 14.25
C GLY A 221 30.74 -19.48 14.38
N PHE A 222 31.73 -20.07 13.70
CA PHE A 222 32.04 -21.50 13.83
C PHE A 222 32.79 -21.84 15.13
N GLY A 223 33.64 -20.94 15.63
CA GLY A 223 34.38 -21.15 16.89
C GLY A 223 33.49 -21.13 18.14
N MET A 224 32.43 -20.32 18.13
CA MET A 224 31.54 -20.13 19.29
C MET A 224 30.33 -21.07 19.27
N GLY A 225 29.89 -21.54 18.09
CA GLY A 225 28.82 -22.55 17.96
C GLY A 225 29.19 -23.93 18.51
N GLY A 226 30.47 -24.32 18.42
CA GLY A 226 30.97 -25.58 18.99
C GLY A 226 30.95 -25.61 20.53
N GLN A 227 31.06 -24.45 21.18
CA GLN A 227 31.09 -24.35 22.64
C GLN A 227 29.69 -24.22 23.25
N LEU A 228 28.73 -23.65 22.52
CA LEU A 228 27.34 -23.54 22.95
C LEU A 228 26.57 -24.88 22.80
N ALA A 229 26.89 -25.69 21.80
CA ALA A 229 26.29 -27.02 21.61
C ALA A 229 26.67 -28.03 22.72
N GLY A 230 27.85 -27.87 23.32
CA GLY A 230 28.28 -28.69 24.47
C GLY A 230 27.57 -28.36 25.79
N ALA A 231 27.09 -27.13 25.95
CA ALA A 231 26.43 -26.68 27.19
C ALA A 231 24.93 -27.07 27.25
N MET A 232 24.29 -27.34 26.11
CA MET A 232 22.85 -27.64 26.04
C MET A 232 22.52 -29.15 26.08
N GLY A 233 23.52 -30.02 25.94
CA GLY A 233 23.35 -31.49 26.00
C GLY A 233 23.24 -32.10 27.41
N GLY A 234 23.42 -31.30 28.47
CA GLY A 234 23.48 -31.78 29.85
C GLY A 234 22.19 -31.67 30.68
N MET A 235 21.11 -31.10 30.15
CA MET A 235 19.90 -30.75 30.92
C MET A 235 18.65 -31.49 30.43
N ALA A 236 18.77 -32.80 30.21
CA ALA A 236 17.67 -33.66 29.78
C ALA A 236 17.64 -34.99 30.55
N ALA A 237 17.50 -34.94 31.87
CA ALA A 237 17.10 -36.10 32.68
C ALA A 237 16.45 -35.63 33.99
N GLY A 238 15.13 -35.73 34.10
CA GLY A 238 14.43 -35.61 35.39
C GLY A 238 12.99 -35.08 35.36
N HIS A 239 12.04 -36.02 35.29
CA HIS A 239 10.73 -36.02 35.99
C HIS A 239 9.49 -35.28 35.42
N THR A 240 8.68 -36.07 34.70
CA THR A 240 7.24 -36.41 34.87
C THR A 240 6.26 -35.54 35.71
N HIS A 241 5.31 -34.90 34.99
CA HIS A 241 3.82 -34.96 35.10
C HIS A 241 3.06 -34.33 36.31
N PRO A 242 1.74 -33.96 36.19
CA PRO A 242 1.17 -32.75 35.54
C PRO A 242 0.15 -31.99 36.43
N GLN A 243 -0.29 -30.75 36.11
CA GLN A 243 -1.72 -30.35 36.11
C GLN A 243 -1.99 -28.94 35.56
N ASN A 244 -3.16 -28.85 34.92
CA ASN A 244 -3.83 -27.77 34.19
C ASN A 244 -4.11 -26.48 35.00
N SER A 245 -3.79 -25.31 34.43
CA SER A 245 -4.71 -24.15 34.33
C SER A 245 -4.05 -22.97 33.58
N SER A 246 -4.86 -22.37 32.71
CA SER A 246 -4.62 -21.21 31.84
C SER A 246 -3.69 -20.12 32.38
N SER A 247 -2.55 -19.91 31.71
CA SER A 247 -1.73 -18.71 31.87
C SER A 247 -1.74 -17.89 30.57
N ALA A 248 -2.17 -16.64 30.71
CA ALA A 248 -1.87 -15.57 29.77
C ALA A 248 -0.36 -15.52 29.52
N ALA A 249 0.03 -15.20 28.28
CA ALA A 249 1.42 -15.01 27.91
C ALA A 249 2.13 -14.10 28.93
N PRO A 250 3.34 -14.48 29.40
CA PRO A 250 4.07 -13.64 30.34
C PRO A 250 4.34 -12.28 29.69
N PRO A 251 4.15 -11.16 30.40
CA PRO A 251 4.44 -9.84 29.86
C PRO A 251 5.91 -9.78 29.46
N LEU A 252 6.18 -9.35 28.22
CA LEU A 252 7.54 -9.10 27.75
C LEU A 252 8.26 -8.19 28.75
N PRO A 253 9.52 -8.47 29.10
CA PRO A 253 10.28 -7.59 29.99
C PRO A 253 10.33 -6.18 29.40
N PRO A 254 10.19 -5.12 30.23
CA PRO A 254 10.20 -3.75 29.75
C PRO A 254 11.54 -3.44 29.06
N LYS A 255 11.49 -3.05 27.79
CA LYS A 255 12.67 -2.61 27.04
C LYS A 255 13.11 -1.24 27.59
N VAL A 256 14.27 -1.19 28.22
CA VAL A 256 14.86 0.06 28.71
C VAL A 256 15.23 0.94 27.51
N GLN A 257 14.75 2.18 27.53
CA GLN A 257 15.00 3.17 26.47
C GLN A 257 15.80 4.34 27.04
N PHE A 258 16.74 4.86 26.23
CA PHE A 258 17.61 5.97 26.60
C PHE A 258 17.44 7.14 25.64
N PHE A 259 17.56 8.35 26.17
CA PHE A 259 17.79 9.57 25.43
C PHE A 259 19.27 9.96 25.55
N VAL A 260 19.83 10.54 24.50
CA VAL A 260 21.25 10.87 24.37
C VAL A 260 21.39 12.32 23.95
N ALA A 261 22.29 13.08 24.57
CA ALA A 261 22.59 14.45 24.18
C ALA A 261 23.74 14.49 23.17
N ILE A 262 23.44 14.67 21.89
CA ILE A 262 24.42 14.77 20.80
C ILE A 262 24.46 16.21 20.33
N ASN A 263 25.64 16.82 20.28
CA ASN A 263 25.82 18.24 19.91
C ASN A 263 24.92 19.21 20.72
N GLY A 264 24.67 18.91 21.99
CA GLY A 264 23.80 19.71 22.86
C GLY A 264 22.30 19.54 22.62
N GLN A 265 21.89 18.63 21.73
CA GLN A 265 20.48 18.31 21.47
C GLN A 265 20.12 16.92 21.97
N GLN A 266 18.96 16.81 22.61
CA GLN A 266 18.39 15.52 23.01
C GLN A 266 17.92 14.74 21.78
N THR A 267 18.37 13.50 21.67
CA THR A 267 18.01 12.52 20.63
C THR A 267 17.58 11.21 21.27
N GLY A 268 16.75 10.41 20.60
CA GLY A 268 16.17 9.16 21.12
C GLY A 268 14.64 9.18 21.16
N PRO A 269 13.98 8.15 21.74
CA PRO A 269 14.57 7.08 22.54
C PRO A 269 15.30 6.01 21.71
N PHE A 270 16.41 5.51 22.24
CA PHE A 270 17.21 4.41 21.69
C PHE A 270 17.19 3.20 22.61
N ASP A 271 17.26 2.00 22.04
CA ASP A 271 17.52 0.78 22.79
C ASP A 271 19.03 0.51 22.92
N THR A 272 19.41 -0.49 23.69
CA THR A 272 20.81 -0.83 23.95
C THR A 272 21.59 -1.22 22.70
N VAL A 273 20.92 -1.80 21.69
CA VAL A 273 21.56 -2.21 20.44
C VAL A 273 21.91 -0.98 19.59
N ALA A 274 20.99 -0.02 19.48
CA ALA A 274 21.24 1.25 18.82
C ALA A 274 22.39 2.02 19.50
N LEU A 275 22.42 2.06 20.84
CA LEU A 275 23.51 2.72 21.57
C LEU A 275 24.88 2.05 21.34
N GLN A 276 24.93 0.73 21.21
CA GLN A 276 26.16 0.01 20.88
C GLN A 276 26.69 0.41 19.50
N GLN A 277 25.81 0.54 18.50
CA GLN A 277 26.18 1.01 17.16
C GLN A 277 26.68 2.46 17.19
N MET A 278 25.99 3.33 17.93
CA MET A 278 26.39 4.74 18.10
C MET A 278 27.76 4.87 18.79
N ALA A 279 28.07 3.97 19.74
CA ALA A 279 29.39 3.93 20.38
C ALA A 279 30.48 3.49 19.39
N GLN A 280 30.21 2.48 18.57
CA GLN A 280 31.15 2.01 17.53
C GLN A 280 31.41 3.06 16.44
N SER A 281 30.41 3.87 16.09
CA SER A 281 30.56 4.96 15.12
C SER A 281 31.16 6.23 15.72
N GLY A 282 31.48 6.25 17.02
CA GLY A 282 32.01 7.42 17.73
C GLY A 282 31.00 8.55 17.97
N GLN A 283 29.70 8.29 17.73
CA GLN A 283 28.62 9.26 18.00
C GLN A 283 28.22 9.29 19.47
N LEU A 284 28.44 8.18 20.18
CA LEU A 284 28.28 8.06 21.63
C LEU A 284 29.66 7.83 22.25
N THR A 285 30.11 8.76 23.10
CA THR A 285 31.35 8.65 23.86
C THR A 285 31.07 8.40 25.35
N ARG A 286 32.11 8.11 26.13
CA ARG A 286 32.01 7.87 27.58
C ARG A 286 31.44 9.08 28.33
N GLU A 287 31.70 10.28 27.82
CA GLU A 287 31.32 11.58 28.37
C GLU A 287 29.95 12.05 27.85
N THR A 288 29.36 11.35 26.87
CA THR A 288 28.07 11.75 26.31
C THR A 288 26.98 11.64 27.37
N LEU A 289 26.18 12.69 27.54
CA LEU A 289 25.10 12.68 28.52
C LEU A 289 23.94 11.80 28.03
N VAL A 290 23.50 10.91 28.89
CA VAL A 290 22.38 10.01 28.68
C VAL A 290 21.36 10.15 29.80
N TRP A 291 20.10 9.84 29.49
CA TRP A 291 19.03 9.77 30.46
C TRP A 291 18.07 8.65 30.11
N LYS A 292 17.63 7.90 31.11
CA LYS A 292 16.54 6.92 30.97
C LYS A 292 15.47 7.20 32.02
N GLN A 293 14.28 6.67 31.77
CA GLN A 293 13.19 6.72 32.73
C GLN A 293 13.62 6.15 34.08
N GLY A 294 13.51 6.96 35.14
CA GLY A 294 13.93 6.62 36.50
C GLY A 294 15.25 7.25 36.96
N MET A 295 15.99 7.95 36.08
CA MET A 295 17.15 8.75 36.49
C MET A 295 16.73 10.14 36.99
N ALA A 296 17.34 10.60 38.08
CA ALA A 296 17.06 11.92 38.66
C ALA A 296 17.58 13.09 37.80
N SER A 297 18.64 12.87 37.04
CA SER A 297 19.25 13.83 36.11
C SER A 297 19.94 13.10 34.97
N TRP A 298 20.32 13.84 33.93
CA TRP A 298 21.26 13.36 32.92
C TRP A 298 22.57 12.95 33.58
N ALA A 299 23.17 11.86 33.12
CA ALA A 299 24.45 11.35 33.59
C ALA A 299 25.34 10.98 32.41
N GLU A 300 26.65 10.96 32.60
CA GLU A 300 27.57 10.49 31.55
C GLU A 300 27.33 9.01 31.25
N ALA A 301 27.47 8.63 29.97
CA ALA A 301 27.23 7.26 29.51
C ALA A 301 28.09 6.23 30.28
N ALA A 302 29.33 6.57 30.62
CA ALA A 302 30.20 5.70 31.41
C ALA A 302 29.75 5.48 32.87
N GLN A 303 28.96 6.41 33.43
CA GLN A 303 28.45 6.33 34.81
C GLN A 303 27.16 5.51 34.90
N THR A 304 26.59 5.14 33.75
CA THR A 304 25.38 4.32 33.68
C THR A 304 25.78 2.85 33.59
N ALA A 305 25.42 2.06 34.61
CA ALA A 305 25.83 0.66 34.73
C ALA A 305 25.52 -0.20 33.48
N GLU A 306 24.42 0.09 32.77
CA GLU A 306 24.04 -0.64 31.56
C GLU A 306 24.89 -0.28 30.33
N LEU A 307 25.45 0.92 30.28
CA LEU A 307 26.24 1.41 29.15
C LEU A 307 27.75 1.28 29.39
N ALA A 308 28.19 1.19 30.65
CA ALA A 308 29.59 0.95 31.00
C ALA A 308 30.18 -0.27 30.27
N MET A 309 29.40 -1.36 30.18
CA MET A 309 29.79 -2.60 29.48
C MET A 309 30.00 -2.41 27.97
N ILE A 310 29.34 -1.43 27.34
CA ILE A 310 29.51 -1.13 25.91
C ILE A 310 30.92 -0.56 25.67
N PHE A 311 31.38 0.31 26.57
CA PHE A 311 32.66 1.00 26.43
C PHE A 311 33.89 0.20 26.87
N ASP A 312 33.72 -0.91 27.59
CA ASP A 312 34.82 -1.82 27.93
C ASP A 312 35.33 -2.61 26.70
N THR A 313 34.49 -2.74 25.68
CA THR A 313 34.83 -3.40 24.40
C THR A 313 35.46 -2.47 23.37
N ILE A 314 35.54 -1.18 23.68
CA ILE A 314 36.07 -0.13 22.79
C ILE A 314 37.35 0.42 23.42
N PRO A 315 38.54 0.23 22.80
CA PRO A 315 39.79 0.74 23.35
C PRO A 315 39.73 2.26 23.48
N PRO A 316 40.29 2.85 24.56
CA PRO A 316 40.28 4.30 24.73
C PRO A 316 40.98 5.00 23.55
N PRO A 317 40.54 6.22 23.18
CA PRO A 317 41.17 6.96 22.10
C PRO A 317 42.65 7.20 22.41
N LEU A 318 43.52 7.07 21.39
CA LEU A 318 44.95 7.32 21.53
C LEU A 318 45.18 8.76 22.02
N PRO A 319 46.13 8.99 22.95
CA PRO A 319 46.46 10.34 23.41
C PRO A 319 46.87 11.23 22.22
N ALA A 320 46.42 12.48 22.25
CA ALA A 320 46.86 13.52 21.31
C ALA A 320 48.31 13.94 21.54
#